data_AF-A0A9P0E4W9-F1
#
_entry.id   AF-A0A9P0E4W9-F1
#
_cell.length_a   1.000
_cell.length_b   1.000
_cell.length_c   1.000
_cell.angle_alpha   90.00
_cell.angle_beta   90.00
_cell.angle_gamma   90.00
#
_symmetry.space_group_name_H-M   'P 1'
#
loop_
_entity.id
_entity.type
_entity.pdbx_description
1 polymer ?
#
loop_
_entity_poly.entity_id
_entity_poly.type
_entity_poly.pdbx_seq_one_letter_code
_entity_poly.pdbx_strand_id
1 'polypeptide(L)'
;MCDQTVFGNRTAPLTDEERLELYECMDECFYKATQLLTADMKLNETALIAEYDTPLENYPQWKEPMAKAVKTCIEKNVVLDVKPEAKCKSGAYQFSNCFGVNLYLNCPPENRKMDDECTKARERLEKC
;
A
#
# COMPACT_ATOMS: atom_id res chain seq x y z
N MET A 1 18.24 1.38 -5.18
CA MET A 1 17.37 2.54 -5.48
C MET A 1 16.44 2.12 -6.60
N CYS A 2 15.27 1.54 -6.23
CA CYS A 2 14.28 1.04 -7.20
C CYS A 2 13.71 2.17 -8.06
N ASP A 3 13.72 3.39 -7.51
CA ASP A 3 13.41 4.63 -8.18
C ASP A 3 14.23 4.81 -9.47
N GLN A 4 15.56 4.75 -9.45
CA GLN A 4 16.35 4.94 -10.69
C GLN A 4 16.13 3.82 -11.73
N THR A 5 15.94 2.58 -11.27
CA THR A 5 15.68 1.43 -12.15
C THR A 5 14.32 1.54 -12.85
N VAL A 6 13.34 2.15 -12.19
CA VAL A 6 11.99 2.38 -12.73
C VAL A 6 11.89 3.71 -13.48
N PHE A 7 12.63 4.74 -13.06
CA PHE A 7 12.39 6.13 -13.46
C PHE A 7 13.29 6.68 -14.56
N GLY A 8 14.46 6.10 -14.83
CA GLY A 8 15.40 6.62 -15.84
C GLY A 8 15.66 8.14 -15.72
N ASN A 9 16.04 8.79 -16.82
CA ASN A 9 16.09 10.27 -16.90
C ASN A 9 14.75 10.79 -17.43
N ARG A 10 13.96 11.48 -16.59
CA ARG A 10 12.61 11.98 -16.95
C ARG A 10 12.65 13.31 -17.70
N THR A 11 11.86 13.44 -18.78
CA THR A 11 11.80 14.66 -19.63
C THR A 11 10.39 15.24 -19.85
N ALA A 12 9.29 14.62 -19.40
CA ALA A 12 7.91 15.14 -19.53
C ALA A 12 6.96 14.68 -18.40
N PRO A 13 5.82 15.38 -18.15
CA PRO A 13 4.79 14.95 -17.20
C PRO A 13 4.04 13.72 -17.71
N LEU A 14 3.80 12.74 -16.84
CA LEU A 14 3.09 11.49 -17.15
C LEU A 14 1.58 11.69 -17.20
N THR A 15 0.90 11.04 -18.13
CA THR A 15 -0.56 10.84 -18.12
C THR A 15 -0.99 10.05 -16.88
N ASP A 16 -2.28 10.06 -16.54
CA ASP A 16 -2.77 9.33 -15.36
C ASP A 16 -2.61 7.82 -15.50
N GLU A 17 -2.74 7.29 -16.72
CA GLU A 17 -2.53 5.86 -17.00
C GLU A 17 -1.06 5.47 -16.89
N GLU A 18 -0.15 6.26 -17.46
CA GLU A 18 1.29 6.03 -17.29
C GLU A 18 1.73 6.15 -15.83
N ARG A 19 1.09 7.05 -15.06
CA ARG A 19 1.37 7.21 -13.63
C ARG A 19 0.85 6.03 -12.81
N LEU A 20 -0.33 5.51 -13.14
CA LEU A 20 -0.87 4.31 -12.50
C LEU A 20 0.04 3.11 -12.77
N GLU A 21 0.39 2.87 -14.03
CA GLU A 21 1.28 1.77 -14.43
C GLU A 21 2.64 1.88 -13.71
N LEU A 22 3.14 3.11 -13.57
CA LEU A 22 4.37 3.38 -12.84
C LEU A 22 4.29 2.94 -11.38
N TYR A 23 3.21 3.29 -10.68
CA TYR A 23 3.03 2.92 -9.28
C TYR A 23 2.81 1.42 -9.11
N GLU A 24 2.02 0.79 -9.97
CA GLU A 24 1.82 -0.66 -9.99
C GLU A 24 3.16 -1.40 -10.11
N CYS A 25 4.01 -0.96 -11.04
CA CYS A 25 5.31 -1.59 -11.24
C CYS A 25 6.35 -1.25 -10.16
N MET A 26 6.31 -0.05 -9.60
CA MET A 26 7.18 0.33 -8.49
C MET A 26 6.88 -0.53 -7.25
N ASP A 27 5.60 -0.68 -6.89
CA ASP A 27 5.20 -1.46 -5.73
C ASP A 27 5.41 -2.95 -5.98
N GLU A 28 5.09 -3.47 -7.17
CA GLU A 28 5.40 -4.87 -7.51
C GLU A 28 6.90 -5.16 -7.38
N CYS A 29 7.76 -4.26 -7.87
CA CYS A 29 9.20 -4.38 -7.75
C CYS A 29 9.65 -4.39 -6.29
N PHE A 30 9.14 -3.45 -5.48
CA PHE A 30 9.45 -3.38 -4.05
C PHE A 30 9.02 -4.66 -3.33
N TYR A 31 7.76 -5.08 -3.48
CA TYR A 31 7.20 -6.25 -2.79
C TYR A 31 7.91 -7.54 -3.20
N LYS A 32 8.29 -7.66 -4.47
CA LYS A 32 9.11 -8.78 -4.94
C LYS A 32 10.50 -8.77 -4.30
N ALA A 33 11.15 -7.62 -4.25
CA ALA A 33 12.50 -7.49 -3.70
C ALA A 33 12.54 -7.75 -2.19
N THR A 34 11.47 -7.43 -1.46
CA THR A 34 11.33 -7.64 -0.01
C THR A 34 10.57 -8.93 0.35
N GLN A 35 10.30 -9.81 -0.63
CA GLN A 35 9.65 -11.11 -0.40
C GLN A 35 8.23 -11.02 0.19
N LEU A 36 7.54 -9.90 -0.05
CA LEU A 36 6.13 -9.69 0.30
C LEU A 36 5.18 -10.30 -0.74
N LEU A 37 5.72 -10.78 -1.85
CA LEU A 37 5.01 -11.65 -2.80
C LEU A 37 5.45 -13.10 -2.66
N THR A 38 4.51 -14.01 -2.87
CA THR A 38 4.78 -15.44 -3.06
C THR A 38 5.52 -15.68 -4.38
N ALA A 39 6.05 -16.91 -4.57
CA ALA A 39 6.75 -17.28 -5.79
C ALA A 39 5.88 -17.17 -7.06
N ASP A 40 4.55 -17.28 -6.92
CA ASP A 40 3.57 -17.08 -7.99
C ASP A 40 3.06 -15.63 -8.10
N MET A 41 3.81 -14.66 -7.56
CA MET A 41 3.56 -13.21 -7.65
C MET A 41 2.26 -12.74 -6.99
N LYS A 42 1.76 -13.46 -5.97
CA LYS A 42 0.60 -13.04 -5.18
C LYS A 42 1.02 -12.42 -3.86
N LEU A 43 0.16 -11.57 -3.29
CA LEU A 43 0.36 -10.98 -1.96
C LEU A 43 0.52 -12.09 -0.91
N ASN A 44 1.58 -12.01 -0.12
CA ASN A 44 1.85 -12.95 0.97
C ASN A 44 1.42 -12.34 2.31
N GLU A 45 0.20 -12.67 2.76
CA GLU A 45 -0.37 -12.14 4.02
C GLU A 45 0.58 -12.29 5.21
N THR A 46 1.17 -13.47 5.38
CA THR A 46 2.05 -13.74 6.51
C THR A 46 3.30 -12.87 6.46
N ALA A 47 3.92 -12.71 5.28
CA ALA A 47 5.08 -11.83 5.13
C ALA A 47 4.70 -10.35 5.30
N LEU A 48 3.54 -9.93 4.81
CA LEU A 48 3.05 -8.56 4.94
C LEU A 48 2.79 -8.15 6.39
N ILE A 49 2.27 -9.06 7.22
CA ILE A 49 2.11 -8.81 8.65
C ILE A 49 3.49 -8.78 9.33
N ALA A 50 4.36 -9.74 9.01
CA ALA A 50 5.68 -9.87 9.62
C ALA A 50 6.63 -8.70 9.30
N GLU A 51 6.46 -8.03 8.16
CA GLU A 51 7.23 -6.84 7.76
C GLU A 51 7.20 -5.74 8.84
N TYR A 52 6.14 -5.69 9.64
CA TYR A 52 5.94 -4.69 10.68
C TYR A 52 6.33 -5.14 12.08
N ASP A 53 6.78 -6.39 12.27
CA ASP A 53 7.11 -6.89 13.60
C ASP A 53 8.23 -6.08 14.27
N THR A 54 9.34 -5.84 13.55
CA THR A 54 10.48 -5.04 14.05
C THR A 54 10.16 -3.54 14.12
N PRO A 55 9.60 -2.89 13.07
CA PRO A 55 9.24 -1.47 13.15
C PRO A 55 8.29 -1.11 14.30
N LEU A 56 7.43 -2.06 14.71
CA LEU A 56 6.44 -1.85 15.77
C LEU A 56 6.88 -2.33 17.17
N GLU A 57 8.12 -2.76 17.37
CA GLU A 57 8.61 -3.20 18.69
C GLU A 57 8.34 -2.16 19.78
N ASN A 58 8.55 -0.88 19.46
CA ASN A 58 8.35 0.25 20.38
C ASN A 58 6.96 0.90 20.24
N TYR A 59 6.09 0.37 19.39
CA TYR A 59 4.78 0.93 19.06
C TYR A 59 3.69 -0.15 19.06
N PRO A 60 3.48 -0.86 20.19
CA PRO A 60 2.60 -2.02 20.27
C PRO A 60 1.14 -1.69 19.93
N GLN A 61 0.69 -0.44 20.12
CA GLN A 61 -0.66 0.02 19.78
C GLN A 61 -0.98 -0.12 18.28
N TRP A 62 0.03 -0.22 17.42
CA TRP A 62 -0.14 -0.32 15.98
C TRP A 62 -0.20 -1.76 15.47
N LYS A 63 0.15 -2.77 16.29
CA LYS A 63 0.20 -4.17 15.85
C LYS A 63 -1.16 -4.67 15.37
N GLU A 64 -2.21 -4.46 16.18
CA GLU A 64 -3.57 -4.86 15.82
C GLU A 64 -4.12 -4.06 14.63
N PRO A 65 -4.06 -2.71 14.60
CA PRO A 65 -4.48 -1.93 13.43
C PRO A 65 -3.78 -2.34 12.12
N MET A 66 -2.47 -2.59 12.14
CA MET A 66 -1.74 -3.03 10.95
C MET A 66 -2.17 -4.40 10.48
N ALA A 67 -2.20 -5.41 11.37
CA ALA A 67 -2.63 -6.76 11.01
C ALA A 67 -4.07 -6.77 10.46
N LYS A 68 -4.97 -5.99 11.07
CA LYS A 68 -6.34 -5.82 10.61
C LYS A 68 -6.41 -5.18 9.23
N ALA A 69 -5.60 -4.15 8.97
CA ALA A 69 -5.55 -3.48 7.67
C ALA A 69 -5.05 -4.44 6.56
N VAL A 70 -3.99 -5.21 6.80
CA VAL A 70 -3.49 -6.22 5.85
C VAL A 70 -4.61 -7.20 5.50
N LYS A 71 -5.21 -7.81 6.53
CA LYS A 71 -6.27 -8.81 6.35
C LYS A 71 -7.47 -8.24 5.59
N THR A 72 -7.94 -7.05 5.98
CA THR A 72 -9.06 -6.38 5.33
C THR A 72 -8.81 -6.15 3.83
N CYS A 73 -7.59 -5.74 3.47
CA CYS A 73 -7.24 -5.47 2.08
C CYS A 73 -7.05 -6.73 1.24
N ILE A 74 -6.56 -7.82 1.84
CA ILE A 74 -6.49 -9.12 1.17
C ILE A 74 -7.89 -9.69 0.96
N GLU A 75 -8.76 -9.64 1.97
CA GLU A 75 -10.15 -10.11 1.90
C GLU A 75 -10.99 -9.32 0.88
N LYS A 76 -10.73 -8.01 0.74
CA LYS A 76 -11.34 -7.18 -0.31
C LYS A 76 -10.95 -7.62 -1.73
N ASN A 77 -9.91 -8.43 -1.87
CA ASN A 77 -9.39 -8.94 -3.15
C ASN A 77 -9.05 -7.81 -4.13
N VAL A 78 -8.28 -6.84 -3.64
CA VAL A 78 -7.82 -5.63 -4.36
C VAL A 78 -7.08 -5.91 -5.68
N VAL A 79 -6.62 -7.15 -5.90
CA VAL A 79 -6.01 -7.58 -7.16
C VAL A 79 -7.03 -7.51 -8.32
N LEU A 80 -8.33 -7.63 -8.04
CA LEU A 80 -9.39 -7.47 -9.05
C LEU A 80 -9.51 -6.04 -9.60
N ASP A 81 -8.96 -5.05 -8.90
CA ASP A 81 -8.94 -3.66 -9.34
C ASP A 81 -7.81 -3.38 -10.36
N VAL A 82 -6.92 -4.37 -10.58
CA VAL A 82 -5.86 -4.28 -11.60
C VAL A 82 -6.46 -4.50 -12.98
N LYS A 83 -6.18 -3.60 -13.92
CA LYS A 83 -6.62 -3.75 -15.31
C LYS A 83 -6.02 -5.01 -15.95
N PRO A 84 -6.77 -5.78 -16.76
CA PRO A 84 -6.24 -6.96 -17.46
C PRO A 84 -5.00 -6.65 -18.34
N GLU A 85 -4.91 -5.42 -18.85
CA GLU A 85 -3.85 -4.94 -19.73
C GLU A 85 -2.67 -4.32 -18.98
N ALA A 86 -2.73 -4.20 -17.64
CA ALA A 86 -1.66 -3.64 -16.83
C ALA A 86 -0.36 -4.44 -17.01
N LYS A 87 0.79 -3.75 -17.01
CA LYS A 87 2.10 -4.42 -17.14
C LYS A 87 2.47 -5.21 -15.88
N CYS A 88 2.20 -4.63 -14.72
CA CYS A 88 2.47 -5.23 -13.42
C CYS A 88 1.14 -5.65 -12.79
N LYS A 89 1.06 -6.90 -12.34
CA LYS A 89 -0.22 -7.61 -12.12
C LYS A 89 -0.37 -8.21 -10.72
N SER A 90 0.63 -8.06 -9.87
CA SER A 90 0.61 -8.56 -8.49
C SER A 90 -0.48 -7.93 -7.61
N GLY A 91 -1.00 -6.75 -7.99
CA GLY A 91 -1.92 -5.97 -7.16
C GLY A 91 -1.25 -5.31 -5.95
N ALA A 92 0.10 -5.24 -5.92
CA ALA A 92 0.86 -4.64 -4.83
C ALA A 92 0.47 -3.18 -4.58
N TYR A 93 0.29 -2.37 -5.63
CA TYR A 93 -0.12 -0.97 -5.50
C TYR A 93 -1.55 -0.81 -4.98
N GLN A 94 -2.49 -1.60 -5.49
CA GLN A 94 -3.87 -1.60 -5.03
C GLN A 94 -3.94 -1.99 -3.55
N PHE A 95 -3.13 -2.96 -3.14
CA PHE A 95 -2.95 -3.32 -1.73
C PHE A 95 -2.34 -2.17 -0.91
N SER A 96 -1.24 -1.55 -1.34
CA SER A 96 -0.60 -0.42 -0.65
C SER A 96 -1.59 0.72 -0.40
N ASN A 97 -2.41 1.06 -1.42
CA ASN A 97 -3.45 2.08 -1.30
C ASN A 97 -4.51 1.68 -0.28
N CYS A 98 -5.07 0.48 -0.40
CA CYS A 98 -6.07 -0.01 0.55
C CYS A 98 -5.51 -0.03 1.99
N PHE A 99 -4.28 -0.50 2.15
CA PHE A 99 -3.60 -0.61 3.43
C PHE A 99 -3.38 0.77 4.05
N GLY A 100 -2.87 1.73 3.27
CA GLY A 100 -2.65 3.10 3.72
C GLY A 100 -3.94 3.80 4.17
N VAL A 101 -5.03 3.66 3.40
CA VAL A 101 -6.35 4.19 3.78
C VAL A 101 -6.84 3.56 5.09
N ASN A 102 -6.81 2.23 5.19
CA ASN A 102 -7.24 1.54 6.41
C ASN A 102 -6.40 1.93 7.62
N LEU A 103 -5.09 2.03 7.47
CA LEU A 103 -4.19 2.41 8.55
C LEU A 103 -4.46 3.84 9.03
N TYR A 104 -4.69 4.78 8.10
CA TYR A 104 -5.04 6.16 8.43
C TYR A 104 -6.37 6.23 9.19
N LEU A 105 -7.40 5.56 8.68
CA LEU A 105 -8.74 5.58 9.29
C LEU A 105 -8.78 4.86 10.65
N ASN A 106 -7.89 3.90 10.87
CA ASN A 106 -7.77 3.16 12.12
C ASN A 106 -6.58 3.61 12.99
N CYS A 107 -6.04 4.82 12.74
CA CYS A 107 -4.97 5.40 13.54
C CYS A 107 -5.35 5.40 15.04
N PRO A 108 -4.49 4.85 15.93
CA PRO A 108 -4.71 4.81 17.37
C PRO A 108 -5.08 6.17 17.96
N PRO A 109 -6.06 6.26 18.88
CA PRO A 109 -6.54 7.54 19.42
C PRO A 109 -5.44 8.43 20.00
N GLU A 110 -4.43 7.84 20.63
CA GLU A 110 -3.29 8.53 21.24
C GLU A 110 -2.38 9.23 20.20
N ASN A 111 -2.40 8.78 18.95
CA ASN A 111 -1.63 9.35 17.85
C ASN A 111 -2.50 10.16 16.87
N ARG A 112 -3.82 10.19 17.09
CA ARG A 112 -4.77 10.85 16.20
C ARG A 112 -4.88 12.33 16.52
N LYS A 113 -4.44 13.18 15.59
CA LYS A 113 -4.73 14.61 15.60
C LYS A 113 -6.11 14.87 14.99
N MET A 114 -6.84 15.82 15.57
CA MET A 114 -8.20 16.21 15.14
C MET A 114 -8.27 17.72 14.92
N ASP A 115 -7.25 18.30 14.29
CA ASP A 115 -7.35 19.64 13.73
C ASP A 115 -8.21 19.62 12.45
N ASP A 116 -8.53 20.81 11.93
CA ASP A 116 -9.39 20.98 10.76
C ASP A 116 -8.85 20.26 9.53
N GLU A 117 -7.53 20.19 9.36
CA GLU A 117 -6.90 19.54 8.21
C GLU A 117 -7.00 18.01 8.33
N CYS A 118 -6.67 17.45 9.49
CA CYS A 118 -6.76 16.01 9.75
C CYS A 118 -8.21 15.52 9.66
N THR A 119 -9.17 16.31 10.14
CA THR A 119 -10.60 15.99 10.08
C THR A 119 -11.08 15.95 8.63
N LYS A 120 -10.76 16.96 7.83
CA LYS A 120 -11.11 17.00 6.39
C LYS A 120 -10.44 15.87 5.60
N ALA A 121 -9.19 15.55 5.90
CA ALA A 121 -8.48 14.44 5.27
C ALA A 121 -9.16 13.10 5.58
N ARG A 122 -9.56 12.89 6.84
CA ARG A 122 -10.28 11.69 7.26
C ARG A 122 -11.64 11.55 6.55
N GLU A 123 -12.44 12.61 6.52
CA GLU A 123 -13.74 12.63 5.84
C GLU A 123 -13.63 12.31 4.34
N ARG A 124 -12.52 12.69 3.69
CA ARG A 124 -12.24 12.34 2.29
C ARG A 124 -11.94 10.85 2.15
N LEU A 125 -11.05 10.33 2.99
CA LEU A 125 -10.63 8.92 2.96
C LEU A 125 -11.75 7.94 3.34
N GLU A 126 -12.77 8.39 4.09
CA GLU A 126 -13.97 7.59 4.34
C GLU A 126 -14.91 7.49 3.12
N LYS A 127 -14.74 8.37 2.12
CA LYS A 127 -15.60 8.47 0.92
C LYS A 127 -14.92 8.03 -0.38
N CYS A 128 -13.59 7.94 -0.39
CA CYS A 128 -12.74 7.65 -1.56
C CYS A 128 -11.99 6.34 -1.35
#